data_AF-A0A7Y1TNG7-F1
#
_entry.id   AF-A0A7Y1TNG7-F1
#
_cell.length_a   1.000
_cell.length_b   1.000
_cell.length_c   1.000
_cell.angle_alpha   90.00
_cell.angle_beta   90.00
_cell.angle_gamma   90.00
#
_symmetry.space_group_name_H-M   'P 1'
#
loop_
_entity.id
_entity.type
_entity.pdbx_description
1 polymer ?
#
loop_
_entity_poly.entity_id
_entity_poly.type
_entity_poly.pdbx_seq_one_letter_code
_entity_poly.pdbx_strand_id
1 'polypeptide(L)'
;MKPILVLIVLMCSLNLNAQKLVTEHIMTLDNHSNSPKAKLNDVAWFSGNWKGKAFGGTAEEVWSEPFGDSMMAAFKLIKNGKVSFYELEIIREVKESLILQLKHFNNDLKGWETKDETVDFPLVKVTDTIVYFDGMTFEKIGDNEMNVYVLMKQNDGSNKEIIINYKK
;
A
#
# COMPACT_ATOMS: atom_id res chain seq x y z
N MET A 1 -51.18 37.17 -15.21
CA MET A 1 -50.65 35.80 -15.42
C MET A 1 -49.17 35.81 -15.05
N LYS A 2 -48.75 34.91 -14.16
CA LYS A 2 -47.39 34.81 -13.59
C LYS A 2 -46.45 34.08 -14.58
N PRO A 3 -45.18 34.49 -14.76
CA PRO A 3 -44.19 33.59 -15.31
C PRO A 3 -43.70 32.64 -14.21
N ILE A 4 -43.90 31.34 -14.42
CA ILE A 4 -43.32 30.28 -13.59
C ILE A 4 -41.85 30.14 -14.00
N LEU A 5 -40.94 30.52 -13.10
CA LEU A 5 -39.52 30.23 -13.24
C LEU A 5 -39.30 28.77 -12.83
N VAL A 6 -39.10 27.87 -13.81
CA VAL A 6 -38.74 26.48 -13.54
C VAL A 6 -37.26 26.45 -13.16
N LEU A 7 -36.99 26.35 -11.86
CA LEU A 7 -35.66 26.09 -11.31
C LEU A 7 -35.33 24.61 -11.54
N ILE A 8 -34.56 24.30 -12.59
CA ILE A 8 -33.97 22.97 -12.77
C ILE A 8 -32.83 22.86 -11.78
N VAL A 9 -33.11 22.32 -10.59
CA VAL A 9 -32.08 21.87 -9.65
C VAL A 9 -31.50 20.58 -10.23
N LEU A 10 -30.35 20.71 -10.92
CA LEU A 10 -29.53 19.57 -11.30
C LEU A 10 -28.90 19.00 -10.02
N MET A 11 -29.63 18.13 -9.32
CA MET A 11 -29.06 17.27 -8.29
C MET A 11 -28.14 16.25 -8.98
N CYS A 12 -26.89 16.61 -9.22
CA CYS A 12 -25.83 15.63 -9.40
C CYS A 12 -25.62 14.93 -8.06
N SER A 13 -26.27 13.79 -7.88
CA SER A 13 -25.94 12.81 -6.84
C SER A 13 -24.54 12.26 -7.10
N LEU A 14 -23.52 12.95 -6.57
CA LEU A 14 -22.17 12.40 -6.44
C LEU A 14 -22.21 11.28 -5.39
N ASN A 15 -22.40 10.05 -5.84
CA ASN A 15 -22.03 8.87 -5.07
C ASN A 15 -21.03 8.06 -5.90
N LEU A 16 -19.77 8.51 -5.87
CA LEU A 16 -18.62 7.72 -6.29
C LEU A 16 -17.67 7.59 -5.10
N ASN A 17 -18.09 6.88 -4.04
CA ASN A 17 -17.13 6.45 -3.02
C ASN A 17 -16.55 5.11 -3.46
N ALA A 18 -15.74 5.15 -4.51
CA ALA A 18 -14.95 4.04 -5.07
C ALA A 18 -13.88 3.49 -4.10
N GLN A 19 -13.68 4.20 -2.98
CA GLN A 19 -12.63 4.00 -1.99
C GLN A 19 -13.28 3.99 -0.61
N LYS A 20 -12.90 3.04 0.24
CA LYS A 20 -13.45 2.90 1.59
C LYS A 20 -12.33 2.94 2.61
N LEU A 21 -12.47 3.80 3.61
CA LEU A 21 -11.64 3.74 4.81
C LEU A 21 -12.10 2.54 5.66
N VAL A 22 -11.20 1.58 5.89
CA VAL A 22 -11.50 0.31 6.59
C VAL A 22 -11.05 0.34 8.05
N THR A 23 -9.93 0.99 8.32
CA THR A 23 -9.41 1.28 9.67
C THR A 23 -8.93 2.73 9.69
N GLU A 24 -8.28 3.19 10.76
CA GLU A 24 -7.84 4.59 10.87
C GLU A 24 -6.93 5.02 9.72
N HIS A 25 -6.02 4.15 9.26
CA HIS A 25 -5.03 4.47 8.24
C HIS A 25 -5.17 3.67 6.96
N ILE A 26 -6.03 2.65 6.89
CA ILE A 26 -6.16 1.78 5.71
C ILE A 26 -7.35 2.16 4.85
N MET A 27 -7.09 2.34 3.55
CA MET A 27 -8.12 2.38 2.51
C MET A 27 -8.09 1.11 1.64
N THR A 28 -9.25 0.73 1.12
CA THR A 28 -9.40 -0.34 0.11
C THR A 28 -10.15 0.18 -1.10
N LEU A 29 -9.92 -0.42 -2.27
CA LEU A 29 -10.71 -0.15 -3.47
C LEU A 29 -11.91 -1.09 -3.53
N ASP A 30 -13.04 -0.58 -3.99
CA ASP A 30 -14.13 -1.46 -4.40
C ASP A 30 -13.74 -2.16 -5.71
N ASN A 31 -14.22 -3.40 -5.91
CA ASN A 31 -13.88 -4.29 -7.06
C ASN A 31 -14.12 -3.70 -8.47
N HIS A 32 -14.74 -2.52 -8.58
CA HIS A 32 -15.06 -1.84 -9.84
C HIS A 32 -14.36 -0.48 -10.00
N SER A 33 -13.51 -0.12 -9.05
CA SER A 33 -12.84 1.18 -9.00
C SER A 33 -11.50 1.12 -9.71
N ASN A 34 -11.20 2.16 -10.49
CA ASN A 34 -9.89 2.30 -11.11
C ASN A 34 -8.93 3.03 -10.17
N SER A 35 -7.68 2.57 -10.12
CA SER A 35 -6.60 3.30 -9.46
C SER A 35 -6.36 4.67 -10.10
N PRO A 36 -6.04 5.72 -9.31
CA PRO A 36 -5.79 7.06 -9.84
C PRO A 36 -4.47 7.09 -10.62
N LYS A 37 -4.29 8.13 -11.44
CA LYS A 37 -3.01 8.30 -12.15
C LYS A 37 -1.89 8.62 -11.16
N ALA A 38 -0.75 7.98 -11.35
CA ALA A 38 0.45 8.18 -10.53
C ALA A 38 1.70 7.71 -11.29
N LYS A 39 2.87 8.16 -10.82
CA LYS A 39 4.20 7.86 -11.36
C LYS A 39 5.12 7.38 -10.26
N LEU A 40 6.15 6.62 -10.61
CA LEU A 40 7.11 6.11 -9.61
C LEU A 40 7.77 7.23 -8.80
N ASN A 41 7.96 8.40 -9.41
CA ASN A 41 8.52 9.56 -8.73
C ASN A 41 7.64 10.09 -7.59
N ASP A 42 6.32 9.83 -7.60
CA ASP A 42 5.41 10.22 -6.52
C ASP A 42 5.70 9.43 -5.22
N VAL A 43 6.38 8.28 -5.35
CA VAL A 43 6.75 7.39 -4.23
C VAL A 43 8.27 7.22 -4.08
N ALA A 44 9.07 8.04 -4.77
CA ALA A 44 10.54 7.97 -4.72
C ALA A 44 11.10 8.05 -3.30
N TRP A 45 10.39 8.73 -2.39
CA TRP A 45 10.81 8.89 -1.00
C TRP A 45 10.83 7.58 -0.19
N PHE A 46 10.25 6.49 -0.71
CA PHE A 46 10.37 5.15 -0.11
C PHE A 46 11.81 4.65 -0.13
N SER A 47 12.65 5.13 -1.06
CA SER A 47 14.02 4.63 -1.25
C SER A 47 14.83 4.71 0.04
N GLY A 48 15.59 3.65 0.34
CA GLY A 48 16.36 3.59 1.58
C GLY A 48 16.49 2.21 2.18
N ASN A 49 17.21 2.15 3.29
CA ASN A 49 17.30 0.97 4.14
C ASN A 49 16.53 1.27 5.41
N TRP A 50 15.53 0.49 5.74
CA TRP A 50 14.60 0.77 6.82
C TRP A 50 14.63 -0.36 7.84
N LYS A 51 14.54 0.00 9.12
CA LYS A 51 14.42 -0.95 10.23
C LYS A 51 13.32 -0.55 11.20
N GLY A 52 12.51 -1.51 11.60
CA GLY A 52 11.33 -1.28 12.42
C GLY A 52 10.97 -2.50 13.29
N LYS A 53 9.98 -2.33 14.16
CA LYS A 53 9.39 -3.44 14.91
C LYS A 53 8.09 -3.85 14.25
N ALA A 54 7.97 -5.14 13.93
CA ALA A 54 6.80 -5.70 13.28
C ALA A 54 6.55 -7.11 13.80
N PHE A 55 5.28 -7.48 13.98
CA PHE A 55 4.86 -8.85 14.31
C PHE A 55 5.57 -9.50 15.51
N GLY A 56 6.09 -8.73 16.48
CA GLY A 56 6.88 -9.25 17.60
C GLY A 56 8.35 -9.54 17.27
N GLY A 57 8.86 -9.05 16.14
CA GLY A 57 10.24 -9.14 15.69
C GLY A 57 10.79 -7.81 15.20
N THR A 58 11.91 -7.88 14.48
CA THR A 58 12.51 -6.74 13.77
C THR A 58 12.31 -6.92 12.27
N ALA A 59 11.68 -5.94 11.63
CA ALA A 59 11.62 -5.83 10.18
C ALA A 59 12.86 -5.09 9.67
N GLU A 60 13.45 -5.58 8.59
CA GLU A 60 14.40 -4.84 7.76
C GLU A 60 13.87 -4.83 6.33
N GLU A 61 13.86 -3.67 5.69
CA GLU A 61 13.28 -3.48 4.35
C GLU A 61 14.14 -2.50 3.56
N VAL A 62 14.50 -2.84 2.33
CA VAL A 62 15.38 -2.00 1.50
C VAL A 62 14.67 -1.70 0.19
N TRP A 63 14.41 -0.43 -0.09
CA TRP A 63 13.82 0.06 -1.34
C TRP A 63 14.87 0.71 -2.24
N SER A 64 14.87 0.37 -3.52
CA SER A 64 15.67 1.07 -4.53
C SER A 64 15.07 2.44 -4.87
N GLU A 65 15.87 3.31 -5.50
CA GLU A 65 15.34 4.46 -6.23
C GLU A 65 14.45 4.01 -7.41
N PRO A 66 13.54 4.87 -7.90
CA PRO A 66 12.87 4.66 -9.19
C PRO A 66 13.88 4.53 -10.33
N PHE A 67 13.85 3.42 -11.06
CA PHE A 67 14.69 3.24 -12.23
C PHE A 67 14.05 2.29 -13.25
N GLY A 68 14.00 2.73 -14.52
CA GLY A 68 13.25 1.99 -15.54
C GLY A 68 11.74 2.12 -15.29
N ASP A 69 11.05 0.98 -15.18
CA ASP A 69 9.60 0.89 -14.99
C ASP A 69 9.19 0.41 -13.59
N SER A 70 10.14 0.32 -12.65
CA SER A 70 9.86 -0.10 -11.27
C SER A 70 10.80 0.47 -10.20
N MET A 71 10.36 0.33 -8.96
CA MET A 71 11.19 0.27 -7.76
C MET A 71 11.14 -1.16 -7.23
N MET A 72 12.24 -1.65 -6.65
CA MET A 72 12.29 -2.97 -6.01
C MET A 72 12.52 -2.84 -4.51
N ALA A 73 11.97 -3.77 -3.75
CA ALA A 73 12.27 -3.94 -2.34
C ALA A 73 12.58 -5.38 -1.96
N ALA A 74 13.37 -5.51 -0.89
CA ALA A 74 13.54 -6.77 -0.19
C ALA A 74 13.28 -6.56 1.30
N PHE A 75 12.34 -7.35 1.83
CA PHE A 75 11.98 -7.36 3.23
C PHE A 75 12.48 -8.64 3.91
N LYS A 76 12.82 -8.55 5.19
CA LYS A 76 12.93 -9.73 6.06
C LYS A 76 12.44 -9.43 7.47
N LEU A 77 11.79 -10.42 8.05
CA LEU A 77 11.40 -10.40 9.46
C LEU A 77 12.33 -11.28 10.27
N ILE A 78 12.95 -10.73 11.31
CA ILE A 78 13.79 -11.46 12.27
C ILE A 78 13.04 -11.61 13.60
N LYS A 79 12.95 -12.84 14.10
CA LYS A 79 12.38 -13.19 15.40
C LYS A 79 13.35 -14.08 16.18
N ASN A 80 13.59 -13.76 17.44
CA ASN A 80 14.47 -14.54 18.33
C ASN A 80 15.86 -14.85 17.70
N GLY A 81 16.44 -13.86 17.02
CA GLY A 81 17.75 -13.96 16.37
C GLY A 81 17.79 -14.80 15.09
N LYS A 82 16.64 -15.26 14.57
CA LYS A 82 16.54 -16.02 13.32
C LYS A 82 15.60 -15.35 12.33
N VAL A 83 15.84 -15.55 11.04
CA VAL A 83 14.89 -15.10 10.01
C VAL A 83 13.62 -15.94 10.09
N SER A 84 12.50 -15.26 10.15
CA SER A 84 11.15 -15.83 10.09
C SER A 84 10.74 -16.04 8.63
N PHE A 85 10.76 -14.97 7.82
CA PHE A 85 10.43 -15.00 6.40
C PHE A 85 11.04 -13.78 5.67
N TYR A 86 11.01 -13.81 4.34
CA TYR A 86 11.39 -12.74 3.43
C TYR A 86 10.23 -12.33 2.54
N GLU A 87 10.29 -11.12 1.98
CA GLU A 87 9.48 -10.72 0.83
C GLU A 87 10.38 -10.13 -0.25
N LEU A 88 10.01 -10.37 -1.51
CA LEU A 88 10.50 -9.59 -2.64
C LEU A 88 9.32 -8.76 -3.16
N GLU A 89 9.53 -7.46 -3.26
CA GLU A 89 8.49 -6.50 -3.56
C GLU A 89 8.88 -5.64 -4.77
N ILE A 90 7.88 -5.17 -5.50
CA ILE A 90 8.04 -4.17 -6.54
C ILE A 90 6.91 -3.15 -6.48
N ILE A 91 7.21 -1.91 -6.83
CA ILE A 91 6.21 -0.93 -7.25
C ILE A 91 6.47 -0.63 -8.73
N ARG A 92 5.46 -0.75 -9.59
CA ARG A 92 5.60 -0.52 -11.03
C ARG A 92 4.42 0.22 -11.63
N GLU A 93 4.65 0.86 -12.77
CA GLU A 93 3.59 1.56 -13.50
C GLU A 93 2.73 0.59 -14.32
N VAL A 94 1.41 0.62 -14.12
CA VAL A 94 0.42 -0.16 -14.87
C VAL A 94 -0.77 0.73 -15.19
N LYS A 95 -1.11 0.84 -16.48
CA LYS A 95 -2.27 1.63 -16.95
C LYS A 95 -2.27 3.08 -16.40
N GLU A 96 -1.10 3.74 -16.43
CA GLU A 96 -0.88 5.10 -15.92
C GLU A 96 -1.06 5.28 -14.40
N SER A 97 -1.08 4.20 -13.64
CA SER A 97 -1.14 4.16 -12.18
C SER A 97 0.02 3.33 -11.61
N LEU A 98 0.11 3.24 -10.28
CA LEU A 98 1.01 2.33 -9.56
C LEU A 98 0.28 1.07 -9.07
N ILE A 99 1.03 -0.02 -8.96
CA ILE A 99 0.68 -1.23 -8.23
C ILE A 99 1.89 -1.65 -7.39
N LEU A 100 1.67 -1.97 -6.11
CA LEU A 100 2.65 -2.68 -5.29
C LEU A 100 2.36 -4.18 -5.41
N GLN A 101 3.38 -4.98 -5.67
CA GLN A 101 3.25 -6.43 -5.75
C GLN A 101 4.35 -7.09 -4.94
N LEU A 102 4.04 -8.21 -4.28
CA LEU A 102 5.03 -8.96 -3.53
C LEU A 102 4.84 -10.47 -3.65
N LYS A 103 5.90 -11.18 -3.27
CA LYS A 103 5.89 -12.61 -2.96
C LYS A 103 6.55 -12.85 -1.62
N HIS A 104 6.02 -13.80 -0.87
CA HIS A 104 6.59 -14.22 0.40
C HIS A 104 7.45 -15.46 0.22
N PHE A 105 8.49 -15.55 1.04
CA PHE A 105 9.39 -16.69 1.07
C PHE A 105 9.70 -17.10 2.51
N ASN A 106 9.76 -18.40 2.75
CA ASN A 106 10.33 -18.94 3.98
C ASN A 106 11.80 -18.53 4.14
N ASN A 107 12.36 -18.76 5.33
CA ASN A 107 13.76 -18.47 5.61
C ASN A 107 14.77 -19.25 4.74
N ASP A 108 14.33 -20.27 4.00
CA ASP A 108 15.09 -21.08 3.04
C ASP A 108 14.73 -20.75 1.57
N LEU A 109 14.07 -19.62 1.33
CA LEU A 109 13.65 -19.11 0.02
C LEU A 109 12.60 -19.97 -0.73
N LYS A 110 11.86 -20.83 -0.04
CA LYS A 110 10.67 -21.47 -0.61
C LYS A 110 9.49 -20.50 -0.59
N GLY A 111 8.92 -20.23 -1.76
CA GLY A 111 7.79 -19.31 -1.92
C GLY A 111 6.49 -19.83 -1.30
N TRP A 112 5.63 -18.90 -0.85
CA TRP A 112 4.28 -19.22 -0.37
C TRP A 112 3.27 -19.25 -1.52
N GLU A 113 3.34 -18.25 -2.40
CA GLU A 113 2.51 -18.18 -3.60
C GLU A 113 2.98 -19.21 -4.63
N THR A 114 2.07 -19.61 -5.52
CA THR A 114 2.45 -20.45 -6.66
C THR A 114 3.35 -19.68 -7.63
N LYS A 115 3.91 -20.39 -8.61
CA LYS A 115 4.93 -19.86 -9.52
C LYS A 115 4.52 -18.54 -10.18
N ASP A 116 3.28 -18.44 -10.65
CA ASP A 116 2.81 -17.32 -11.47
C ASP A 116 1.97 -16.30 -10.69
N GLU A 117 1.77 -16.52 -9.38
CA GLU A 117 0.93 -15.67 -8.52
C GLU A 117 1.75 -14.68 -7.70
N THR A 118 1.22 -13.48 -7.50
CA THR A 118 1.72 -12.43 -6.61
C THR A 118 0.59 -11.95 -5.71
N VAL A 119 0.93 -11.34 -4.58
CA VAL A 119 -0.02 -10.52 -3.83
C VAL A 119 0.05 -9.10 -4.38
N ASP A 120 -1.10 -8.58 -4.78
CA ASP A 120 -1.23 -7.35 -5.55
C ASP A 120 -2.01 -6.30 -4.74
N PHE A 121 -1.43 -5.12 -4.59
CA PHE A 121 -2.01 -3.98 -3.91
C PHE A 121 -2.11 -2.81 -4.90
N PRO A 122 -3.25 -2.63 -5.60
CA PRO A 122 -3.44 -1.49 -6.48
C PRO A 122 -3.45 -0.17 -5.72
N LEU A 123 -2.97 0.91 -6.35
CA LEU A 123 -2.99 2.23 -5.73
C LEU A 123 -4.43 2.71 -5.51
N VAL A 124 -4.76 3.13 -4.29
CA VAL A 124 -6.05 3.74 -3.94
C VAL A 124 -5.95 5.27 -4.02
N LYS A 125 -4.90 5.84 -3.42
CA LYS A 125 -4.70 7.30 -3.33
C LYS A 125 -3.23 7.61 -3.06
N VAL A 126 -2.74 8.72 -3.61
CA VAL A 126 -1.39 9.23 -3.36
C VAL A 126 -1.46 10.72 -3.01
N THR A 127 -0.65 11.14 -2.04
CA THR A 127 -0.35 12.53 -1.68
C THR A 127 1.15 12.69 -1.48
N ASP A 128 1.62 13.91 -1.24
CA ASP A 128 3.04 14.19 -1.00
C ASP A 128 3.63 13.45 0.21
N THR A 129 2.78 13.05 1.17
CA THR A 129 3.22 12.43 2.43
C THR A 129 2.57 11.09 2.73
N ILE A 130 1.52 10.67 2.00
CA ILE A 130 0.82 9.40 2.26
C ILE A 130 0.48 8.71 0.95
N VAL A 131 0.80 7.41 0.88
CA VAL A 131 0.46 6.54 -0.25
C VAL A 131 -0.41 5.40 0.28
N TYR A 132 -1.63 5.33 -0.23
CA TYR A 132 -2.59 4.26 0.07
C TYR A 132 -2.58 3.27 -1.09
N PHE A 133 -2.09 2.06 -0.84
CA PHE A 133 -2.38 0.89 -1.66
C PHE A 133 -3.53 0.11 -1.01
N ASP A 134 -4.21 -0.74 -1.77
CA ASP A 134 -5.40 -1.45 -1.29
C ASP A 134 -5.07 -2.38 -0.11
N GLY A 135 -5.38 -1.97 1.13
CA GLY A 135 -5.04 -2.74 2.34
C GLY A 135 -3.65 -2.45 2.92
N MET A 136 -2.90 -1.48 2.38
CA MET A 136 -1.58 -1.08 2.87
C MET A 136 -1.35 0.43 2.74
N THR A 137 -0.73 1.07 3.71
CA THR A 137 -0.51 2.52 3.67
C THR A 137 0.88 2.89 4.14
N PHE A 138 1.56 3.74 3.38
CA PHE A 138 2.87 4.29 3.69
C PHE A 138 2.71 5.77 4.00
N GLU A 139 3.23 6.21 5.15
CA GLU A 139 3.20 7.60 5.59
C GLU A 139 4.62 8.10 5.84
N LYS A 140 4.98 9.19 5.16
CA LYS A 140 6.23 9.91 5.36
C LYS A 140 6.10 10.76 6.63
N ILE A 141 6.86 10.39 7.67
CA ILE A 141 6.94 11.15 8.93
C ILE A 141 8.07 12.17 8.86
N GLY A 142 9.16 11.82 8.19
CA GLY A 142 10.30 12.69 7.91
C GLY A 142 11.24 12.05 6.89
N ASP A 143 12.41 12.63 6.65
CA ASP A 143 13.34 12.10 5.64
C ASP A 143 13.98 10.75 6.03
N ASN A 144 13.97 10.42 7.33
CA ASN A 144 14.52 9.19 7.88
C ASN A 144 13.51 8.37 8.70
N GLU A 145 12.22 8.73 8.66
CA GLU A 145 11.15 8.04 9.40
C GLU A 145 9.91 7.87 8.54
N MET A 146 9.37 6.65 8.52
CA MET A 146 8.09 6.35 7.87
C MET A 146 7.27 5.38 8.71
N ASN A 147 5.96 5.45 8.57
CA ASN A 147 5.05 4.45 9.10
C ASN A 147 4.50 3.62 7.94
N VAL A 148 4.43 2.30 8.15
CA VAL A 148 3.74 1.39 7.24
C VAL A 148 2.61 0.71 8.00
N TYR A 149 1.40 0.84 7.49
CA TYR A 149 0.19 0.25 8.03
C TYR A 149 -0.23 -0.91 7.13
N VAL A 150 -0.56 -2.05 7.73
CA VAL A 150 -0.96 -3.26 7.00
C VAL A 150 -2.26 -3.79 7.56
N LEU A 151 -3.22 -4.05 6.67
CA LEU A 151 -4.48 -4.68 7.01
C LEU A 151 -4.32 -6.20 7.16
N MET A 152 -4.57 -6.70 8.36
CA MET A 152 -4.53 -8.13 8.68
C MET A 152 -5.93 -8.65 8.95
N LYS A 153 -6.40 -9.54 8.07
CA LYS A 153 -7.65 -10.28 8.32
C LYS A 153 -7.44 -11.33 9.41
N GLN A 154 -8.30 -11.29 10.42
CA GLN A 154 -8.28 -12.24 11.54
C GLN A 154 -9.14 -13.46 11.25
N ASN A 155 -8.94 -14.53 12.04
CA ASN A 155 -9.68 -15.79 11.88
C ASN A 155 -11.20 -15.64 12.13
N ASP A 156 -11.61 -14.66 12.93
CA ASP A 156 -13.03 -14.33 13.18
C ASP A 156 -13.65 -13.45 12.09
N GLY A 157 -12.88 -13.14 11.03
CA GLY A 157 -13.30 -12.29 9.92
C GLY A 157 -13.15 -10.80 10.18
N SER A 158 -12.73 -10.38 11.38
CA SER A 158 -12.44 -8.98 11.68
C SER A 158 -11.14 -8.52 11.01
N ASN A 159 -11.03 -7.21 10.82
CA ASN A 159 -9.80 -6.60 10.31
C ASN A 159 -9.02 -6.00 11.47
N LYS A 160 -7.70 -6.18 11.45
CA LYS A 160 -6.76 -5.57 12.38
C LYS A 160 -5.71 -4.79 11.61
N GLU A 161 -5.49 -3.55 12.00
CA GLU A 161 -4.36 -2.77 11.50
C GLU A 161 -3.11 -3.11 12.32
N ILE A 162 -1.99 -3.33 11.62
CA ILE A 162 -0.65 -3.41 12.21
C ILE A 162 0.16 -2.25 11.68
N ILE A 163 0.90 -1.59 12.57
CA ILE A 163 1.85 -0.53 12.21
C ILE A 163 3.28 -1.05 12.33
N ILE A 164 4.12 -0.64 11.39
CA ILE A 164 5.57 -0.75 11.42
C ILE A 164 6.13 0.68 11.39
N ASN A 165 6.72 1.10 12.51
CA ASN A 165 7.44 2.37 12.57
C ASN A 165 8.88 2.12 12.12
N TYR A 166 9.24 2.64 10.95
CA TYR A 166 10.53 2.47 10.32
C TYR A 166 11.44 3.67 10.56
N LYS A 167 12.73 3.38 10.72
CA LYS A 167 13.82 4.36 10.71
C LYS A 167 14.91 3.95 9.73
N LYS A 168 15.50 4.94 9.05
CA LYS A 168 16.58 4.78 8.07
C LYS A 168 17.95 4.63 8.72
#